data_AF-A0A0D2HT20-F1
#
_entry.id   AF-A0A0D2HT20-F1
#
_cell.length_a   1.000
_cell.length_b   1.000
_cell.length_c   1.000
_cell.angle_alpha   90.00
_cell.angle_beta   90.00
_cell.angle_gamma   90.00
#
_symmetry.space_group_name_H-M   'P 1'
#
loop_
_entity.id
_entity.type
_entity.pdbx_description
1 polymer ?
#
loop_
_entity_poly.entity_id
_entity_poly.type
_entity_poly.pdbx_seq_one_letter_code
_entity_poly.pdbx_strand_id
1 'polypeptide(L)'
;MLLNDLLLGLFGLWAIYFFLLKLILFKLVLNIILPLIIRYLLIPNLPKRVRPYAERALQKCDEICYSAPLEPKGPCNRDVYRTAMILSRVVDRDVVPEILDMAELWHDVPLASKVDAEPFKVTAREHGVSGHRPGVVYLETELPATMPPKALRSLTFIITSCDQGHSNELQDVGTYRNSKTWFEVKITPSKAIRRQPIWKSQPEPDFNFPPRKIVTNIHAGQDFKTHTVIWHYNDEDEDIRNLIRTMGAGWKVAITAWGQYPIWDNYVQSARIDCRVHTVRKM
;
A
#
# COMPACT_ATOMS: atom_id res chain seq x y z
N MET A 1 -15.60 -52.47 -23.73
CA MET A 1 -15.91 -51.02 -23.68
C MET A 1 -15.32 -50.37 -22.45
N LEU A 2 -15.74 -50.76 -21.23
CA LEU A 2 -15.26 -50.19 -19.96
C LEU A 2 -13.73 -50.02 -19.81
N LEU A 3 -12.92 -50.98 -20.27
CA LEU A 3 -11.46 -50.90 -20.17
C LEU A 3 -10.85 -49.83 -21.10
N ASN A 4 -11.42 -49.63 -22.29
CA ASN A 4 -10.95 -48.63 -23.24
C ASN A 4 -11.31 -47.22 -22.76
N ASP A 5 -12.50 -47.05 -22.18
CA ASP A 5 -12.94 -45.76 -21.62
C ASP A 5 -12.11 -45.38 -20.39
N LEU A 6 -11.73 -46.37 -19.55
CA LEU A 6 -10.84 -46.18 -18.40
C LEU A 6 -9.42 -45.79 -18.84
N LEU A 7 -8.87 -46.45 -19.86
CA LEU A 7 -7.54 -46.16 -20.41
C LEU A 7 -7.50 -44.78 -21.07
N LEU A 8 -8.56 -44.38 -21.77
CA LEU A 8 -8.68 -43.05 -22.37
C LEU A 8 -8.75 -41.95 -21.28
N GLY A 9 -9.49 -42.20 -20.20
CA GLY A 9 -9.56 -41.30 -19.05
C GLY A 9 -8.22 -41.13 -18.32
N LEU A 10 -7.48 -42.22 -18.12
CA LEU A 10 -6.13 -42.21 -17.53
C LEU A 10 -5.14 -41.45 -18.42
N PHE A 11 -5.21 -41.63 -19.74
CA PHE A 11 -4.36 -40.89 -20.68
C PHE A 11 -4.67 -39.39 -20.67
N GLY A 12 -5.95 -39.01 -20.58
CA GLY A 12 -6.37 -37.61 -20.44
C GLY A 12 -5.87 -36.95 -19.16
N LEU A 13 -5.97 -37.64 -18.02
CA LEU A 13 -5.44 -37.15 -16.73
C LEU A 13 -3.91 -36.99 -16.78
N TRP A 14 -3.22 -37.94 -17.42
CA TRP A 14 -1.77 -37.88 -17.58
C TRP A 14 -1.34 -36.69 -18.46
N ALA A 15 -2.06 -36.44 -19.56
CA ALA A 15 -1.81 -35.28 -20.42
C ALA A 15 -2.02 -33.94 -19.68
N ILE A 16 -3.09 -33.83 -18.86
CA ILE A 16 -3.36 -32.65 -18.04
C ILE A 16 -2.26 -32.44 -17.00
N TYR A 17 -1.83 -33.51 -16.32
CA TYR A 17 -0.74 -33.44 -15.34
C TYR A 17 0.56 -32.94 -15.97
N PHE A 18 0.97 -33.49 -17.12
CA PHE A 18 2.16 -33.04 -17.84
C PHE A 18 2.05 -31.59 -18.33
N PHE A 19 0.86 -31.18 -18.76
CA PHE A 19 0.61 -29.79 -19.14
C PHE A 19 0.77 -28.84 -17.96
N LEU A 20 0.16 -29.15 -16.81
CA LEU A 20 0.28 -28.36 -15.58
C LEU A 20 1.73 -28.31 -15.08
N LEU A 21 2.44 -29.44 -15.09
CA LEU A 21 3.85 -29.50 -14.71
C LEU A 21 4.72 -28.61 -15.60
N LYS A 22 4.50 -28.64 -16.92
CA LYS A 22 5.19 -27.73 -17.86
C LYS A 22 4.87 -26.27 -17.59
N LEU A 23 3.62 -25.95 -17.22
CA LEU A 23 3.18 -24.59 -16.90
C LEU A 23 3.83 -24.07 -15.60
N ILE A 24 3.93 -24.92 -14.57
CA ILE A 24 4.63 -24.63 -13.32
C ILE A 24 6.13 -24.43 -13.59
N LEU A 25 6.75 -25.33 -14.34
CA LEU A 25 8.16 -25.25 -14.69
C LEU A 25 8.44 -23.97 -15.51
N PHE A 26 7.57 -23.65 -16.47
CA PHE A 26 7.65 -22.43 -17.27
C PHE A 26 7.56 -21.18 -16.40
N LYS A 27 6.60 -21.13 -15.45
CA LYS A 27 6.50 -20.03 -14.49
C LYS A 27 7.74 -19.92 -13.59
N LEU A 28 8.27 -21.04 -13.12
CA LEU A 28 9.48 -21.07 -12.30
C LEU A 28 10.69 -20.54 -13.07
N VAL A 29 10.86 -20.96 -14.33
CA VAL A 29 11.92 -20.45 -15.20
C VAL A 29 11.76 -18.96 -15.45
N LEU A 30 10.54 -18.50 -15.78
CA LEU A 30 10.30 -17.12 -16.19
C LEU A 30 10.33 -16.13 -15.01
N ASN A 31 9.82 -16.53 -13.84
CA ASN A 31 9.67 -15.63 -12.69
C ASN A 31 10.82 -15.73 -11.68
N ILE A 32 11.59 -16.81 -11.67
CA ILE A 32 12.66 -17.01 -10.68
C ILE A 32 14.02 -17.13 -11.38
N ILE A 33 14.19 -18.10 -12.28
CA ILE A 33 15.51 -18.38 -12.86
C ILE A 33 15.96 -17.24 -13.80
N LEU A 34 15.08 -16.75 -14.66
CA LEU A 34 15.41 -15.72 -15.64
C LEU A 34 15.81 -14.39 -14.98
N PRO A 35 15.09 -13.86 -13.96
CA PRO A 35 15.53 -12.67 -13.23
C PRO A 35 16.88 -12.85 -12.54
N LEU A 36 17.16 -14.02 -11.97
CA LEU A 36 18.45 -14.32 -11.33
C LEU A 36 19.59 -14.34 -12.36
N ILE A 37 19.39 -14.96 -13.52
CA ILE A 37 20.38 -14.93 -14.62
C ILE A 37 20.62 -13.50 -15.08
N ILE A 38 19.57 -12.69 -15.25
CA ILE A 38 19.75 -11.29 -15.66
C ILE A 38 20.54 -10.51 -14.59
N ARG A 39 20.19 -10.67 -13.32
CA ARG A 39 20.78 -9.96 -12.18
C ARG A 39 22.25 -10.32 -11.93
N TYR A 40 22.59 -11.61 -11.99
CA TYR A 40 23.92 -12.09 -11.58
C TYR A 40 24.87 -12.40 -12.74
N LEU A 41 24.36 -12.65 -13.96
CA LEU A 41 25.20 -12.99 -15.10
C LEU A 41 25.19 -11.91 -16.19
N LEU A 42 24.06 -11.26 -16.49
CA LEU A 42 24.00 -10.27 -17.58
C LEU A 42 24.39 -8.86 -17.12
N ILE A 43 23.82 -8.34 -16.03
CA ILE A 43 24.07 -6.95 -15.58
C ILE A 43 25.54 -6.65 -15.25
N PRO A 44 26.30 -7.54 -14.57
CA PRO A 44 27.72 -7.27 -14.28
C PRO A 44 28.55 -7.09 -15.56
N ASN A 45 28.16 -7.79 -16.64
CA ASN A 45 28.83 -7.76 -17.94
C ASN A 45 28.38 -6.59 -18.83
N LEU A 46 27.37 -5.81 -18.42
CA LEU A 46 26.95 -4.62 -19.17
C LEU A 46 27.95 -3.47 -19.02
N PRO A 47 28.09 -2.62 -20.07
CA PRO A 47 28.88 -1.40 -20.00
C PRO A 47 28.42 -0.50 -18.85
N LYS A 48 29.37 0.15 -18.16
CA LYS A 48 29.12 1.00 -16.98
C LYS A 48 28.05 2.09 -17.20
N ARG A 49 27.85 2.56 -18.44
CA ARG A 49 26.85 3.57 -18.80
C ARG A 49 25.41 3.03 -18.84
N VAL A 50 25.21 1.73 -19.08
CA VAL A 50 23.90 1.10 -19.28
C VAL A 50 23.43 0.34 -18.03
N ARG A 51 24.38 -0.13 -17.22
CA ARG A 51 24.13 -0.84 -15.95
C ARG A 51 23.08 -0.17 -15.04
N PRO A 52 23.10 1.17 -14.81
CA PRO A 52 22.13 1.81 -13.92
C PRO A 52 20.70 1.76 -14.46
N TYR A 53 20.53 1.71 -15.79
CA TYR A 53 19.21 1.61 -16.44
C TYR A 53 18.66 0.19 -16.33
N ALA A 54 19.51 -0.83 -16.51
CA ALA A 54 19.14 -2.23 -16.35
C ALA A 54 18.78 -2.57 -14.90
N GLU A 55 19.56 -2.08 -13.94
CA GLU A 55 19.26 -2.21 -12.50
C GLU A 55 17.93 -1.54 -12.14
N ARG A 56 17.68 -0.33 -12.65
CA ARG A 56 16.41 0.39 -12.42
C ARG A 56 15.20 -0.30 -13.06
N ALA A 57 15.38 -0.93 -14.23
CA ALA A 57 14.32 -1.70 -14.89
C ALA A 57 13.99 -2.98 -14.09
N LEU A 58 15.01 -3.68 -13.58
CA LEU A 58 14.83 -4.83 -12.71
C LEU A 58 14.20 -4.47 -11.37
N GLN A 59 14.58 -3.34 -10.79
CA GLN A 59 13.96 -2.84 -9.56
C GLN A 59 12.45 -2.60 -9.75
N LYS A 60 12.03 -2.06 -10.91
CA LYS A 60 10.61 -1.94 -11.26
C LYS A 60 9.91 -3.29 -11.45
N CYS A 61 10.61 -4.32 -11.94
CA CYS A 61 10.07 -5.67 -12.05
C CYS A 61 9.94 -6.34 -10.67
N ASP A 62 10.93 -6.14 -9.79
CA ASP A 62 10.92 -6.62 -8.41
C ASP A 62 9.77 -5.96 -7.61
N GLU A 63 9.53 -4.65 -7.78
CA GLU A 63 8.38 -3.93 -7.19
C GLU A 63 7.02 -4.57 -7.55
N ILE A 64 6.90 -5.16 -8.74
CA ILE A 64 5.68 -5.87 -9.17
C ILE A 64 5.61 -7.28 -8.55
N CYS A 65 6.75 -7.96 -8.39
CA CYS A 65 6.84 -9.34 -7.92
C CYS A 65 6.74 -9.52 -6.39
N TYR A 66 7.05 -8.50 -5.57
CA TYR A 66 6.97 -8.56 -4.10
C TYR A 66 5.74 -7.86 -3.51
N SER A 67 4.74 -7.57 -4.34
CA SER A 67 3.43 -7.17 -3.83
C SER A 67 2.78 -8.38 -3.15
N ALA A 68 2.61 -8.32 -1.83
CA ALA A 68 1.76 -9.28 -1.13
C ALA A 68 0.38 -9.26 -1.80
N PRO A 69 -0.27 -10.41 -2.08
CA PRO A 69 -1.60 -10.43 -2.67
C PRO A 69 -2.53 -9.53 -1.87
N LEU A 70 -3.05 -8.50 -2.52
CA LEU A 70 -3.83 -7.46 -1.89
C LEU A 70 -5.26 -7.98 -1.79
N GLU A 71 -5.55 -8.77 -0.74
CA GLU A 71 -6.92 -9.29 -0.58
C GLU A 71 -7.91 -8.13 -0.37
N PRO A 72 -8.98 -8.06 -1.19
CA PRO A 72 -10.06 -7.09 -0.97
C PRO A 72 -10.80 -7.47 0.31
N LYS A 73 -10.93 -6.52 1.23
CA LYS A 73 -11.69 -6.64 2.49
C LYS A 73 -13.16 -6.22 2.32
N GLY A 74 -13.51 -5.58 1.21
CA GLY A 74 -14.83 -5.09 0.88
C GLY A 74 -15.68 -6.09 0.08
N PRO A 75 -16.98 -5.82 -0.05
CA PRO A 75 -17.88 -6.62 -0.88
C PRO A 75 -17.37 -6.65 -2.32
N CYS A 76 -17.54 -7.77 -3.02
CA CYS A 76 -17.12 -7.84 -4.40
C CYS A 76 -17.94 -6.85 -5.25
N ASN A 77 -17.31 -6.19 -6.23
CA ASN A 77 -17.96 -5.16 -7.04
C ASN A 77 -19.27 -5.67 -7.68
N ARG A 78 -19.30 -6.93 -8.10
CA ARG A 78 -20.49 -7.58 -8.66
C ARG A 78 -21.67 -7.55 -7.69
N ASP A 79 -21.44 -7.83 -6.41
CA ASP A 79 -22.49 -7.85 -5.39
C ASP A 79 -22.96 -6.44 -5.06
N VAL A 80 -22.05 -5.46 -5.04
CA VAL A 80 -22.42 -4.05 -4.84
C VAL A 80 -23.30 -3.55 -5.99
N TYR A 81 -22.93 -3.83 -7.26
CA TYR A 81 -23.77 -3.46 -8.40
C TYR A 81 -25.11 -4.19 -8.42
N ARG A 82 -25.13 -5.47 -8.03
CA ARG A 82 -26.39 -6.22 -7.89
C ARG A 82 -27.28 -5.61 -6.82
N THR A 83 -26.70 -5.23 -5.68
CA THR A 83 -27.40 -4.56 -4.58
C THR A 83 -27.97 -3.22 -5.06
N ALA A 84 -27.17 -2.43 -5.77
CA ALA A 84 -27.61 -1.17 -6.39
C ALA A 84 -28.81 -1.39 -7.34
N MET A 85 -28.74 -2.43 -8.18
CA MET A 85 -29.81 -2.77 -9.12
C MET A 85 -31.10 -3.16 -8.41
N ILE A 86 -31.02 -3.93 -7.32
CA ILE A 86 -32.18 -4.31 -6.51
C ILE A 86 -32.78 -3.07 -5.83
N LEU A 87 -31.93 -2.26 -5.18
CA LEU A 87 -32.36 -1.03 -4.53
C LEU A 87 -33.04 -0.07 -5.51
N SER A 88 -32.55 0.03 -6.75
CA SER A 88 -33.15 0.88 -7.78
C SER A 88 -34.59 0.52 -8.19
N ARG A 89 -35.10 -0.64 -7.74
CA ARG A 89 -36.49 -1.07 -7.95
C ARG A 89 -37.42 -0.71 -6.80
N VAL A 90 -36.87 -0.35 -5.64
CA VAL A 90 -37.63 -0.13 -4.39
C VAL A 90 -37.45 1.29 -3.84
N VAL A 91 -36.39 2.00 -4.24
CA VAL A 91 -36.14 3.40 -3.87
C VAL A 91 -35.77 4.22 -5.10
N ASP A 92 -35.85 5.55 -4.97
CA ASP A 92 -35.39 6.47 -6.00
C ASP A 92 -33.92 6.23 -6.34
N ARG A 93 -33.61 6.26 -7.63
CA ARG A 93 -32.25 5.99 -8.14
C ARG A 93 -31.21 6.93 -7.54
N ASP A 94 -31.59 8.15 -7.20
CA ASP A 94 -30.71 9.15 -6.61
C ASP A 94 -30.36 8.86 -5.15
N VAL A 95 -31.18 8.06 -4.46
CA VAL A 95 -30.97 7.65 -3.06
C VAL A 95 -30.10 6.39 -2.97
N VAL A 96 -30.09 5.56 -4.03
CA VAL A 96 -29.29 4.31 -4.07
C VAL A 96 -27.81 4.54 -3.73
N PRO A 97 -27.08 5.50 -4.34
CA PRO A 97 -25.69 5.75 -3.98
C PRO A 97 -25.49 6.13 -2.53
N GLU A 98 -26.41 6.89 -1.93
CA GLU A 98 -26.33 7.30 -0.52
C GLU A 98 -26.52 6.11 0.42
N ILE A 99 -27.49 5.23 0.14
CA ILE A 99 -27.69 4.01 0.93
C ILE A 99 -26.45 3.13 0.87
N LEU A 100 -25.88 2.92 -0.32
CA LEU A 100 -24.67 2.11 -0.49
C LEU A 100 -23.46 2.75 0.22
N ASP A 101 -23.38 4.08 0.20
CA ASP A 101 -22.30 4.83 0.87
C ASP A 101 -22.42 4.75 2.39
N MET A 102 -23.64 4.88 2.93
CA MET A 102 -23.93 4.74 4.37
C MET A 102 -23.75 3.29 4.85
N ALA A 103 -23.99 2.31 3.99
CA ALA A 103 -23.74 0.90 4.28
C ALA A 103 -22.25 0.51 4.11
N GLU A 104 -21.37 1.47 3.82
CA GLU A 104 -19.93 1.26 3.60
C GLU A 104 -19.63 0.20 2.53
N LEU A 105 -20.50 0.07 1.52
CA LEU A 105 -20.34 -0.85 0.38
C LEU A 105 -19.37 -0.25 -0.65
N TRP A 106 -18.15 0.02 -0.18
CA TRP A 106 -17.08 0.67 -0.92
C TRP A 106 -16.16 -0.33 -1.62
N HIS A 107 -15.53 0.15 -2.69
CA HIS A 107 -14.54 -0.58 -3.44
C HIS A 107 -13.15 -0.37 -2.83
N ASP A 108 -12.46 -1.46 -2.49
CA ASP A 108 -11.06 -1.42 -2.10
C ASP A 108 -10.17 -1.20 -3.33
N VAL A 109 -9.32 -0.19 -3.25
CA VAL A 109 -8.30 0.13 -4.24
C VAL A 109 -6.93 0.02 -3.57
N PRO A 110 -6.20 -1.08 -3.81
CA PRO A 110 -4.82 -1.16 -3.37
C PRO A 110 -3.97 -0.09 -4.06
N LEU A 111 -3.15 0.64 -3.30
CA LEU A 111 -2.34 1.73 -3.85
C LEU A 111 -0.87 1.37 -3.97
N ALA A 112 -0.26 0.84 -2.89
CA ALA A 112 1.11 0.38 -2.92
C ALA A 112 1.39 -0.59 -1.78
N SER A 113 2.35 -1.49 -2.00
CA SER A 113 2.87 -2.39 -0.97
C SER A 113 4.36 -2.58 -1.20
N LYS A 114 5.10 -2.68 -0.10
CA LYS A 114 6.53 -3.00 -0.10
C LYS A 114 6.79 -4.06 0.97
N VAL A 115 7.55 -5.08 0.62
CA VAL A 115 8.05 -6.11 1.52
C VAL A 115 9.53 -6.26 1.25
N ASP A 116 10.36 -6.06 2.26
CA ASP A 116 11.80 -6.26 2.14
C ASP A 116 12.17 -7.67 2.65
N ALA A 117 13.01 -8.39 1.88
CA ALA A 117 13.49 -9.72 2.26
C ALA A 117 14.34 -9.68 3.55
N GLU A 118 15.10 -8.59 3.72
CA GLU A 118 15.79 -8.26 4.96
C GLU A 118 15.17 -6.97 5.53
N PRO A 119 14.89 -6.90 6.84
CA PRO A 119 14.26 -5.71 7.43
C PRO A 119 15.05 -4.43 7.14
N PHE A 120 14.37 -3.43 6.60
CA PHE A 120 14.92 -2.12 6.35
C PHE A 120 15.16 -1.40 7.67
N LYS A 121 16.43 -1.13 7.97
CA LYS A 121 16.87 -0.50 9.22
C LYS A 121 16.90 1.03 9.07
N VAL A 122 16.17 1.72 9.92
CA VAL A 122 16.15 3.18 10.03
C VAL A 122 16.81 3.61 11.32
N THR A 123 17.73 4.59 11.24
CA THR A 123 18.56 5.02 12.36
C THR A 123 18.58 6.54 12.51
N ALA A 124 18.91 7.03 13.71
CA ALA A 124 19.02 8.48 13.95
C ALA A 124 20.01 9.23 13.04
N ARG A 125 20.98 8.52 12.43
CA ARG A 125 21.92 9.13 11.48
C ARG A 125 21.23 9.70 10.24
N GLU A 126 20.08 9.15 9.89
CA GLU A 126 19.30 9.58 8.74
C GLU A 126 18.56 10.90 9.03
N HIS A 127 18.30 11.20 10.31
CA HIS A 127 17.49 12.35 10.75
C HIS A 127 18.30 13.55 11.26
N GLY A 128 19.61 13.37 11.52
CA GLY A 128 20.47 14.40 12.10
C GLY A 128 20.20 14.63 13.59
N VAL A 129 21.24 15.04 14.34
CA VAL A 129 21.26 15.09 15.83
C VAL A 129 20.19 16.03 16.44
N SER A 130 19.55 16.88 15.64
CA SER A 130 18.56 17.87 16.07
C SER A 130 17.17 17.71 15.42
N GLY A 131 16.88 16.60 14.73
CA GLY A 131 15.54 16.34 14.16
C GLY A 131 15.11 17.28 13.03
N HIS A 132 16.05 18.02 12.42
CA HIS A 132 15.75 18.95 11.33
C HIS A 132 15.55 18.26 9.97
N ARG A 133 15.83 16.96 9.86
CA ARG A 133 15.56 16.18 8.64
C ARG A 133 14.31 15.31 8.83
N PRO A 134 13.45 15.21 7.80
CA PRO A 134 12.24 14.41 7.88
C PRO A 134 12.56 12.92 8.05
N GLY A 135 11.54 12.15 8.46
CA GLY A 135 11.57 10.70 8.49
C GLY A 135 11.96 10.10 7.14
N VAL A 136 12.53 8.90 7.16
CA VAL A 136 12.92 8.21 5.92
C VAL A 136 11.65 7.72 5.24
N VAL A 137 11.43 8.14 4.00
CA VAL A 137 10.30 7.66 3.20
C VAL A 137 10.50 6.18 2.90
N TYR A 138 9.67 5.34 3.48
CA TYR A 138 9.72 3.89 3.30
C TYR A 138 8.84 3.43 2.13
N LEU A 139 7.64 4.02 2.03
CA LEU A 139 6.67 3.74 0.98
C LEU A 139 5.96 5.03 0.57
N GLU A 140 5.94 5.35 -0.72
CA GLU A 140 5.18 6.48 -1.29
C GLU A 140 4.28 5.96 -2.43
N THR A 141 3.08 6.52 -2.53
CA THR A 141 2.17 6.28 -3.65
C THR A 141 1.37 7.54 -3.98
N GLU A 142 0.66 7.50 -5.10
CA GLU A 142 -0.19 8.58 -5.58
C GLU A 142 -1.62 8.06 -5.79
N LEU A 143 -2.62 8.85 -5.39
CA LEU A 143 -4.01 8.52 -5.67
C LEU A 143 -4.24 8.48 -7.19
N PRO A 144 -4.90 7.43 -7.73
CA PRO A 144 -5.08 7.25 -9.16
C PRO A 144 -5.64 8.52 -9.84
N ALA A 145 -5.09 8.88 -10.99
CA ALA A 145 -5.56 10.02 -11.78
C ALA A 145 -7.02 9.88 -12.22
N THR A 146 -7.50 8.64 -12.33
CA THR A 146 -8.89 8.28 -12.64
C THR A 146 -9.81 8.30 -11.42
N MET A 147 -9.28 8.51 -10.21
CA MET A 147 -10.08 8.61 -9.00
C MET A 147 -10.97 9.85 -9.13
N PRO A 148 -12.28 9.72 -9.12
CA PRO A 148 -13.07 10.89 -9.42
C PRO A 148 -13.29 11.74 -8.17
N PRO A 149 -13.82 12.97 -8.31
CA PRO A 149 -13.87 13.92 -7.20
C PRO A 149 -14.65 13.38 -5.99
N LYS A 150 -14.16 13.69 -4.78
CA LYS A 150 -14.78 13.31 -3.49
C LYS A 150 -15.08 11.81 -3.35
N ALA A 151 -14.32 10.96 -4.06
CA ALA A 151 -14.54 9.52 -4.07
C ALA A 151 -13.97 8.78 -2.88
N LEU A 152 -12.89 9.31 -2.31
CA LEU A 152 -12.18 8.70 -1.20
C LEU A 152 -13.11 8.56 0.02
N ARG A 153 -13.04 7.40 0.64
CA ARG A 153 -13.80 7.05 1.85
C ARG A 153 -12.93 6.60 3.00
N SER A 154 -11.82 5.96 2.71
CA SER A 154 -10.79 5.74 3.71
C SER A 154 -9.41 5.60 3.11
N LEU A 155 -8.39 5.82 3.94
CA LEU A 155 -7.01 5.40 3.71
C LEU A 155 -6.62 4.42 4.80
N THR A 156 -6.01 3.31 4.41
CA THR A 156 -5.54 2.29 5.34
C THR A 156 -4.04 2.14 5.21
N PHE A 157 -3.35 2.20 6.34
CA PHE A 157 -1.91 2.02 6.47
C PHE A 157 -1.67 0.74 7.26
N ILE A 158 -0.94 -0.20 6.67
CA ILE A 158 -0.56 -1.45 7.32
C ILE A 158 0.96 -1.49 7.34
N ILE A 159 1.56 -1.63 8.52
CA ILE A 159 3.01 -1.56 8.71
C ILE A 159 3.43 -2.74 9.59
N THR A 160 4.45 -3.49 9.16
CA THR A 160 5.05 -4.55 9.97
C THR A 160 6.47 -4.16 10.35
N SER A 161 6.71 -3.97 11.65
CA SER A 161 7.97 -3.42 12.17
C SER A 161 8.26 -3.88 13.60
N CYS A 162 9.49 -3.63 14.05
CA CYS A 162 9.93 -3.79 15.44
C CYS A 162 11.05 -2.81 15.81
N ASP A 163 11.39 -2.81 17.09
CA ASP A 163 12.48 -2.03 17.68
C ASP A 163 13.79 -2.84 17.76
N GLN A 164 14.88 -2.21 18.20
CA GLN A 164 16.20 -2.85 18.35
C GLN A 164 16.27 -3.97 19.39
N GLY A 165 15.31 -4.04 20.32
CA GLY A 165 15.26 -5.11 21.32
C GLY A 165 15.96 -4.89 22.64
N HIS A 166 16.55 -3.72 22.86
CA HIS A 166 17.23 -3.40 24.10
C HIS A 166 16.97 -1.95 24.52
N SER A 167 16.89 -1.71 25.82
CA SER A 167 16.75 -0.38 26.41
C SER A 167 17.29 -0.38 27.83
N ASN A 168 17.78 0.78 28.28
CA ASN A 168 18.13 1.00 29.69
C ASN A 168 16.90 1.38 30.54
N GLU A 169 15.78 1.71 29.90
CA GLU A 169 14.51 2.11 30.53
C GLU A 169 13.59 0.88 30.70
N LEU A 170 13.99 -0.04 31.59
CA LEU A 170 13.35 -1.35 31.75
C LEU A 170 11.85 -1.30 32.07
N GLN A 171 11.38 -0.20 32.67
CA GLN A 171 9.99 0.00 33.07
C GLN A 171 8.99 0.09 31.89
N ASP A 172 9.47 0.46 30.69
CA ASP A 172 8.61 0.65 29.51
C ASP A 172 8.77 -0.49 28.49
N VAL A 173 9.72 -1.41 28.71
CA VAL A 173 10.01 -2.54 27.81
C VAL A 173 8.78 -3.40 27.58
N GLY A 174 8.53 -3.77 26.32
CA GLY A 174 7.38 -4.57 25.93
C GLY A 174 6.06 -3.78 25.85
N THR A 175 6.09 -2.47 26.09
CA THR A 175 4.91 -1.60 25.97
C THR A 175 5.06 -0.63 24.79
N TYR A 176 3.97 0.04 24.40
CA TYR A 176 4.02 1.12 23.41
C TYR A 176 4.51 2.46 23.98
N ARG A 177 4.77 2.52 25.29
CA ARG A 177 5.17 3.75 25.95
C ARG A 177 6.63 4.03 25.67
N ASN A 178 6.95 5.30 25.45
CA ASN A 178 8.32 5.80 25.43
C ASN A 178 9.27 5.12 24.41
N SER A 179 8.75 4.37 23.44
CA SER A 179 9.57 3.92 22.30
C SER A 179 10.00 5.14 21.48
N LYS A 180 11.22 5.08 20.98
CA LYS A 180 11.84 6.15 20.18
C LYS A 180 11.86 5.82 18.69
N THR A 181 11.07 4.84 18.28
CA THR A 181 10.85 4.47 16.87
C THR A 181 9.36 4.54 16.55
N TRP A 182 9.03 5.19 15.43
CA TRP A 182 7.65 5.42 15.03
C TRP A 182 7.50 5.63 13.53
N PHE A 183 6.25 5.76 13.11
CA PHE A 183 5.88 6.05 11.73
C PHE A 183 4.97 7.26 11.66
N GLU A 184 5.16 8.04 10.60
CA GLU A 184 4.28 9.14 10.24
C GLU A 184 3.75 8.96 8.82
N VAL A 185 2.63 9.61 8.56
CA VAL A 185 2.09 9.76 7.21
C VAL A 185 2.25 11.21 6.79
N LYS A 186 2.84 11.39 5.61
CA LYS A 186 2.94 12.67 4.93
C LYS A 186 2.02 12.67 3.72
N ILE A 187 1.17 13.69 3.64
CA ILE A 187 0.31 13.93 2.48
C ILE A 187 0.86 15.11 1.70
N THR A 188 0.84 15.04 0.37
CA THR A 188 1.25 16.14 -0.49
C THR A 188 0.23 16.33 -1.62
N PRO A 189 -0.43 17.50 -1.71
CA PRO A 189 -1.39 17.79 -2.78
C PRO A 189 -0.76 17.69 -4.18
N SER A 190 -1.58 17.33 -5.17
CA SER A 190 -1.12 17.31 -6.56
C SER A 190 -0.80 18.72 -7.05
N LYS A 191 0.40 18.91 -7.63
CA LYS A 191 0.79 20.19 -8.25
C LYS A 191 -0.10 20.58 -9.45
N ALA A 192 -0.80 19.62 -10.05
CA ALA A 192 -1.60 19.81 -11.26
C ALA A 192 -2.93 20.56 -11.05
N ILE A 193 -3.43 20.65 -9.81
CA ILE A 193 -4.66 21.39 -9.48
C ILE A 193 -4.43 22.92 -9.47
N ARG A 194 -3.19 23.39 -9.71
CA ARG A 194 -2.85 24.83 -9.81
C ARG A 194 -3.25 25.49 -11.14
N ARG A 195 -3.87 24.78 -12.09
CA ARG A 195 -4.41 25.39 -13.33
C ARG A 195 -5.85 25.85 -13.12
N GLN A 196 -6.08 26.85 -12.27
CA GLN A 196 -7.31 27.63 -12.36
C GLN A 196 -7.19 28.67 -13.48
N PRO A 197 -8.26 28.95 -14.25
CA PRO A 197 -8.27 30.09 -15.15
C PRO A 197 -8.09 31.39 -14.37
N ILE A 198 -7.34 32.33 -14.95
CA ILE A 198 -6.79 33.57 -14.37
C ILE A 198 -7.82 34.48 -13.67
N TRP A 199 -9.13 34.21 -13.77
CA TRP A 199 -10.21 35.10 -13.32
C TRP A 199 -10.85 34.72 -11.97
N LYS A 200 -10.41 33.65 -11.29
CA LYS A 200 -10.76 33.39 -9.88
C LYS A 200 -9.56 33.67 -8.98
N SER A 201 -9.36 34.93 -8.65
CA SER A 201 -8.37 35.43 -7.69
C SER A 201 -8.86 35.25 -6.25
N GLN A 202 -9.24 34.03 -5.87
CA GLN A 202 -9.21 33.63 -4.47
C GLN A 202 -8.13 32.57 -4.32
N PRO A 203 -7.10 32.78 -3.49
CA PRO A 203 -6.19 31.70 -3.15
C PRO A 203 -7.01 30.60 -2.49
N GLU A 204 -7.19 29.47 -3.18
CA GLU A 204 -7.62 28.22 -2.53
C GLU A 204 -6.75 28.07 -1.28
N PRO A 205 -7.34 27.80 -0.11
CA PRO A 205 -6.60 27.71 1.14
C PRO A 205 -5.46 26.71 0.93
N ASP A 206 -4.23 27.13 1.25
CA ASP A 206 -3.07 26.26 1.21
C ASP A 206 -3.37 25.08 2.14
N PHE A 207 -3.71 23.93 1.55
CA PHE A 207 -4.14 22.77 2.33
C PHE A 207 -2.91 22.26 3.08
N ASN A 208 -2.81 22.68 4.33
CA ASN A 208 -1.69 22.34 5.21
C ASN A 208 -2.12 21.22 6.16
N PHE A 209 -1.71 19.99 5.83
CA PHE A 209 -1.83 18.85 6.74
C PHE A 209 -0.41 18.43 7.14
N PRO A 210 0.05 18.76 8.36
CA PRO A 210 1.40 18.42 8.79
C PRO A 210 1.59 16.89 8.83
N PRO A 211 2.83 16.39 8.71
CA PRO A 211 3.12 14.98 8.91
C PRO A 211 2.53 14.50 10.23
N ARG A 212 1.81 13.38 10.18
CA ARG A 212 1.05 12.89 11.34
C ARG A 212 1.56 11.53 11.78
N LYS A 213 1.95 11.42 13.05
CA LYS A 213 2.33 10.16 13.68
C LYS A 213 1.13 9.20 13.72
N ILE A 214 1.32 7.99 13.22
CA ILE A 214 0.26 6.97 13.12
C ILE A 214 0.53 5.73 13.97
N VAL A 215 1.80 5.35 14.15
CA VAL A 215 2.19 4.11 14.84
C VAL A 215 3.46 4.37 15.64
N THR A 216 3.54 3.79 16.83
CA THR A 216 4.79 3.68 17.61
C THR A 216 5.09 2.19 17.77
N ASN A 217 6.37 1.79 17.64
CA ASN A 217 6.74 0.40 17.90
C ASN A 217 6.62 0.06 19.40
N ILE A 218 6.66 -1.23 19.70
CA ILE A 218 6.80 -1.72 21.07
C ILE A 218 8.22 -1.43 21.54
N HIS A 219 8.35 -0.69 22.63
CA HIS A 219 9.62 -0.28 23.23
C HIS A 219 10.52 -1.49 23.47
N ALA A 220 11.68 -1.49 22.81
CA ALA A 220 12.67 -2.56 22.88
C ALA A 220 12.09 -3.96 22.59
N GLY A 221 11.04 -4.05 21.77
CA GLY A 221 10.51 -5.32 21.29
C GLY A 221 11.18 -5.73 19.98
N GLN A 222 11.70 -6.96 19.89
CA GLN A 222 12.30 -7.50 18.65
C GLN A 222 11.30 -8.24 17.77
N ASP A 223 10.16 -8.62 18.32
CA ASP A 223 9.13 -9.31 17.56
C ASP A 223 8.46 -8.34 16.59
N PHE A 224 8.46 -8.70 15.31
CA PHE A 224 7.71 -7.97 14.29
C PHE A 224 6.23 -7.96 14.64
N LYS A 225 5.65 -6.76 14.68
CA LYS A 225 4.22 -6.55 14.88
C LYS A 225 3.64 -5.83 13.68
N THR A 226 2.44 -6.26 13.27
CA THR A 226 1.68 -5.60 12.23
C THR A 226 0.69 -4.62 12.85
N HIS A 227 0.82 -3.37 12.48
CA HIS A 227 -0.04 -2.26 12.87
C HIS A 227 -0.96 -1.91 11.71
N THR A 228 -2.25 -1.70 12.00
CA THR A 228 -3.23 -1.22 11.02
C THR A 228 -3.83 0.09 11.54
N VAL A 229 -3.73 1.14 10.73
CA VAL A 229 -4.33 2.45 11.00
C VAL A 229 -5.24 2.80 9.83
N ILE A 230 -6.46 3.22 10.14
CA ILE A 230 -7.46 3.59 9.13
C ILE A 230 -7.87 5.03 9.39
N TRP A 231 -7.75 5.87 8.37
CA TRP A 231 -8.29 7.23 8.34
C TRP A 231 -9.59 7.22 7.56
N HIS A 232 -10.66 7.70 8.19
CA HIS A 232 -12.02 7.47 7.69
C HIS A 232 -12.72 8.76 7.20
N TYR A 233 -13.71 8.61 6.32
CA TYR A 233 -14.53 9.74 5.83
C TYR A 233 -15.32 10.44 6.95
N ASN A 234 -15.68 9.66 7.97
CA ASN A 234 -16.36 10.11 9.18
C ASN A 234 -15.47 9.91 10.42
N ASP A 235 -14.15 10.03 10.26
CA ASP A 235 -13.19 9.95 11.38
C ASP A 235 -13.57 10.90 12.50
N GLU A 236 -13.37 10.54 13.77
CA GLU A 236 -13.66 11.42 14.91
C GLU A 236 -12.78 12.67 14.88
N ASP A 237 -11.53 12.50 14.45
CA ASP A 237 -10.58 13.58 14.28
C ASP A 237 -10.94 14.49 13.10
N GLU A 238 -11.12 15.78 13.39
CA GLU A 238 -11.59 16.74 12.40
C GLU A 238 -10.60 16.97 11.26
N ASP A 239 -9.30 16.97 11.55
CA ASP A 239 -8.27 17.18 10.54
C ASP A 239 -8.20 15.99 9.57
N ILE A 240 -8.27 14.76 10.10
CA ILE A 240 -8.31 13.54 9.28
C ILE A 240 -9.60 13.51 8.43
N ARG A 241 -10.75 13.80 9.03
CA ARG A 241 -12.04 13.84 8.35
C ARG A 241 -12.04 14.88 7.22
N ASN A 242 -11.53 16.08 7.46
CA ASN A 242 -11.42 17.14 6.46
C ASN A 242 -10.42 16.77 5.36
N LEU A 243 -9.31 16.14 5.72
CA LEU A 243 -8.34 15.60 4.78
C LEU A 243 -8.99 14.59 3.82
N ILE A 244 -9.60 13.52 4.33
CA ILE A 244 -10.19 12.45 3.50
C ILE A 244 -11.28 13.00 2.56
N ARG A 245 -12.05 13.99 3.00
CA ARG A 245 -13.10 14.66 2.20
C ARG A 245 -12.54 15.54 1.08
N THR A 246 -11.30 16.01 1.22
CA THR A 246 -10.67 16.96 0.31
C THR A 246 -9.70 16.27 -0.66
N MET A 247 -9.04 15.20 -0.23
CA MET A 247 -8.10 14.45 -1.05
C MET A 247 -8.73 13.96 -2.35
N GLY A 248 -7.95 14.01 -3.42
CA GLY A 248 -8.39 13.61 -4.75
C GLY A 248 -7.27 13.07 -5.62
N ALA A 249 -7.60 12.85 -6.90
CA ALA A 249 -6.66 12.36 -7.91
C ALA A 249 -5.31 13.09 -7.87
N GLY A 250 -4.23 12.31 -7.94
CA GLY A 250 -2.86 12.80 -8.03
C GLY A 250 -2.23 13.29 -6.72
N TRP A 251 -2.94 13.20 -5.59
CA TRP A 251 -2.37 13.49 -4.28
C TRP A 251 -1.43 12.35 -3.87
N LYS A 252 -0.30 12.71 -3.25
CA LYS A 252 0.70 11.75 -2.78
C LYS A 252 0.52 11.43 -1.31
N VAL A 253 0.77 10.17 -0.99
CA VAL A 253 0.72 9.62 0.36
C VAL A 253 2.02 8.86 0.61
N ALA A 254 2.73 9.23 1.67
CA ALA A 254 3.99 8.60 2.04
C ALA A 254 3.99 8.16 3.51
N ILE A 255 4.41 6.92 3.76
CA ILE A 255 4.76 6.43 5.10
C ILE A 255 6.25 6.73 5.31
N THR A 256 6.54 7.48 6.38
CA THR A 256 7.91 7.74 6.82
C THR A 256 8.19 6.98 8.11
N ALA A 257 9.38 6.40 8.20
CA ALA A 257 9.88 5.69 9.36
C ALA A 257 10.89 6.57 10.11
N TRP A 258 10.91 6.43 11.43
CA TRP A 258 11.73 7.23 12.33
C TRP A 258 12.45 6.38 13.37
N GLY A 259 13.67 6.79 13.70
CA GLY A 259 14.41 6.39 14.91
C GLY A 259 15.14 7.59 15.53
N GLN A 260 14.75 8.00 16.74
CA GLN A 260 15.16 9.31 17.29
C GLN A 260 16.61 9.40 17.71
N TYR A 261 17.18 8.30 18.23
CA TYR A 261 18.51 8.31 18.87
C TYR A 261 19.44 7.23 18.30
N PRO A 262 20.77 7.40 18.39
CA PRO A 262 21.73 6.49 17.76
C PRO A 262 21.66 5.01 18.15
N ILE A 263 21.01 4.70 19.28
CA ILE A 263 20.83 3.33 19.79
C ILE A 263 19.40 2.79 19.55
N TRP A 264 18.55 3.58 18.90
CA TRP A 264 17.16 3.24 18.60
C TRP A 264 17.01 3.01 17.11
N ASP A 265 16.99 1.73 16.76
CA ASP A 265 16.91 1.27 15.37
C ASP A 265 15.49 0.78 15.09
N ASN A 266 14.85 1.37 14.09
CA ASN A 266 13.54 0.93 13.63
C ASN A 266 13.72 -0.06 12.48
N TYR A 267 13.28 -1.30 12.67
CA TYR A 267 13.33 -2.32 11.64
C TYR A 267 11.96 -2.44 10.98
N VAL A 268 11.90 -2.15 9.69
CA VAL A 268 10.67 -2.21 8.90
C VAL A 268 10.74 -3.40 7.94
N GLN A 269 9.81 -4.34 8.07
CA GLN A 269 9.75 -5.51 7.20
C GLN A 269 8.83 -5.29 6.01
N SER A 270 7.68 -4.66 6.25
CA SER A 270 6.73 -4.36 5.18
C SER A 270 5.85 -3.17 5.51
N ALA A 271 5.33 -2.54 4.47
CA ALA A 271 4.27 -1.55 4.58
C ALA A 271 3.34 -1.64 3.38
N ARG A 272 2.08 -1.21 3.58
CA ARG A 272 1.04 -1.20 2.57
C ARG A 272 0.13 0.02 2.79
N ILE A 273 -0.27 0.64 1.69
CA ILE A 273 -1.25 1.72 1.63
C ILE A 273 -2.38 1.26 0.73
N ASP A 274 -3.61 1.29 1.27
CA ASP A 274 -4.83 1.05 0.51
C ASP A 274 -5.77 2.24 0.66
N CYS A 275 -6.72 2.35 -0.27
CA CYS A 275 -7.85 3.24 -0.08
C CYS A 275 -9.18 2.56 -0.38
N ARG A 276 -10.26 3.11 0.17
CA ARG A 276 -11.63 2.75 -0.23
C ARG A 276 -12.27 3.91 -0.93
N VAL A 277 -13.04 3.62 -1.96
CA VAL A 277 -13.82 4.60 -2.72
C VAL A 277 -15.26 4.16 -2.89
N HIS A 278 -16.20 5.08 -3.02
CA HIS A 278 -17.59 4.70 -3.31
C HIS A 278 -17.69 3.97 -4.65
N THR A 279 -18.51 2.91 -4.70
CA THR A 279 -18.65 2.04 -5.89
C THR A 279 -19.64 2.59 -6.92
N VAL A 280 -20.69 3.27 -6.46
CA VAL A 280 -21.80 3.78 -7.29
C VAL A 280 -21.95 5.27 -7.06
N ARG A 281 -22.39 6.00 -8.08
CA ARG A 281 -22.50 7.46 -8.09
C ARG A 281 -23.88 7.91 -8.51
N LYS A 282 -24.27 9.11 -8.06
CA LYS A 282 -25.36 9.85 -8.69
C LYS A 282 -24.93 10.20 -10.12
N MET A 283 -25.83 9.97 -11.08
CA MET A 283 -25.66 10.40 -12.47
C MET A 283 -25.93 11.90 -12.61
#